data_AF-A0A833G9W8-F1
#
_entry.id   AF-A0A833G9W8-F1
#
_cell.length_a   1.000
_cell.length_b   1.000
_cell.length_c   1.000
_cell.angle_alpha   90.00
_cell.angle_beta   90.00
_cell.angle_gamma   90.00
#
_symmetry.space_group_name_H-M   'P 1'
#
loop_
_entity.id
_entity.type
_entity.pdbx_description
1 polymer ?
#
loop_
_entity_poly.entity_id
_entity_poly.type
_entity_poly.pdbx_seq_one_letter_code
_entity_poly.pdbx_strand_id
1 'polypeptide(L)'
;MTLTRMRSMRRKAAVNQDTLAGLLLVAVAAAGLLSSLRYDMGRISLPGPGFVPVLIFLALGALGLAIAARGRLAAVPPMEKWHFRPLLLVLSGFVIFGVAMNRLGFLISGALLIAVCGWAMPRRDIAAYALFGGLLLAGATAIFNLGLGVPMNLWPSILVK
;
A
#
# COMPACT_ATOMS: atom_id res chain seq x y z
N MET A 1 28.00 -49.77 0.34
CA MET A 1 28.34 -49.52 -1.07
C MET A 1 27.06 -49.71 -1.88
N THR A 2 26.81 -48.80 -2.82
CA THR A 2 25.76 -48.80 -3.87
C THR A 2 24.28 -48.52 -3.51
N LEU A 3 23.87 -47.33 -3.99
CA LEU A 3 22.57 -46.97 -4.58
C LEU A 3 21.40 -46.71 -3.63
N THR A 4 20.93 -45.46 -3.60
CA THR A 4 19.53 -45.04 -3.83
C THR A 4 19.26 -43.65 -3.23
N ARG A 5 19.71 -42.58 -3.89
CA ARG A 5 18.95 -41.31 -3.93
C ARG A 5 19.38 -40.36 -5.06
N MET A 6 19.67 -40.94 -6.23
CA MET A 6 19.33 -40.25 -7.48
C MET A 6 17.81 -40.28 -7.62
N ARG A 7 17.10 -39.28 -7.08
CA ARG A 7 15.72 -39.00 -7.50
C ARG A 7 15.31 -37.58 -7.14
N SER A 8 15.20 -36.81 -8.22
CA SER A 8 14.19 -35.77 -8.40
C SER A 8 14.11 -34.69 -7.33
N MET A 9 14.81 -33.60 -7.56
CA MET A 9 14.16 -32.30 -7.41
C MET A 9 14.47 -31.52 -8.67
N ARG A 10 13.54 -31.64 -9.64
CA ARG A 10 13.29 -30.63 -10.67
C ARG A 10 13.73 -29.28 -10.10
N ARG A 11 14.76 -28.65 -10.70
CA ARG A 11 14.88 -27.20 -10.67
C ARG A 11 13.60 -26.67 -11.32
N LYS A 12 12.50 -26.65 -10.56
CA LYS A 12 11.45 -25.69 -10.84
C LYS A 12 12.19 -24.38 -10.66
N ALA A 13 12.35 -23.66 -11.74
CA ALA A 13 12.52 -22.23 -11.69
C ALA A 13 11.31 -21.70 -10.91
N ALA A 14 11.37 -21.78 -9.58
CA ALA A 14 10.40 -21.18 -8.71
C ALA A 14 10.65 -19.71 -8.93
N VAL A 15 9.74 -19.06 -9.64
CA VAL A 15 9.81 -17.63 -9.84
C VAL A 15 9.91 -17.02 -8.44
N ASN A 16 11.01 -16.32 -8.17
CA ASN A 16 11.24 -15.74 -6.85
C ASN A 16 10.10 -14.78 -6.53
N GLN A 17 9.64 -14.81 -5.28
CA GLN A 17 8.55 -13.95 -4.79
C GLN A 17 8.85 -12.47 -5.06
N ASP A 18 10.12 -12.07 -4.93
CA ASP A 18 10.57 -10.72 -5.23
C ASP A 18 10.48 -10.39 -6.73
N THR A 19 10.75 -11.36 -7.60
CA THR A 19 10.58 -11.17 -9.06
C THR A 19 9.11 -11.03 -9.42
N LEU A 20 8.21 -11.82 -8.81
CA LEU A 20 6.76 -11.69 -9.01
C LEU A 20 6.24 -10.36 -8.45
N ALA A 21 6.66 -9.99 -7.23
CA ALA A 21 6.28 -8.72 -6.61
C ALA A 21 6.77 -7.52 -7.44
N GLY A 22 8.03 -7.53 -7.88
CA GLY A 22 8.58 -6.51 -8.75
C GLY A 22 7.84 -6.42 -10.08
N LEU A 23 7.50 -7.56 -10.70
CA LEU A 23 6.73 -7.59 -11.95
C LEU A 23 5.31 -7.04 -11.76
N LEU A 24 4.64 -7.36 -10.65
CA LEU A 24 3.34 -6.81 -10.30
C LEU A 24 3.42 -5.28 -10.10
N LEU A 25 4.45 -4.79 -9.40
CA LEU A 25 4.67 -3.34 -9.24
C LEU A 25 4.86 -2.66 -10.60
N VAL A 26 5.65 -3.25 -11.50
CA VAL A 26 5.84 -2.72 -12.87
C VAL A 26 4.53 -2.73 -13.66
N ALA A 27 3.72 -3.78 -13.55
CA ALA A 27 2.43 -3.86 -14.23
C ALA A 27 1.45 -2.79 -13.74
N VAL A 28 1.37 -2.57 -12.43
CA VAL A 28 0.54 -1.51 -11.83
C VAL A 28 1.05 -0.12 -12.23
N ALA A 29 2.37 0.08 -12.20
CA ALA A 29 3.00 1.32 -12.65
C ALA A 29 2.66 1.60 -14.12
N ALA A 30 2.79 0.62 -15.00
CA ALA A 30 2.47 0.76 -16.43
C ALA A 30 0.99 1.11 -16.65
N ALA A 31 0.06 0.45 -15.96
CA ALA A 31 -1.37 0.76 -16.02
C ALA A 31 -1.67 2.19 -15.53
N GLY A 32 -1.00 2.60 -14.44
CA GLY A 32 -1.07 3.96 -13.91
C GLY A 32 -0.53 5.02 -14.87
N LEU A 33 0.62 4.75 -15.50
CA LEU A 33 1.21 5.60 -16.55
C LEU A 33 0.29 5.73 -17.75
N LEU A 34 -0.25 4.62 -18.28
CA LEU A 34 -1.21 4.62 -19.38
C LEU A 34 -2.47 5.46 -19.08
N SER A 35 -2.93 5.41 -17.84
CA SER A 35 -4.07 6.22 -17.39
C SER A 35 -3.69 7.69 -17.20
N SER A 36 -2.48 7.95 -16.70
CA SER A 36 -1.99 9.30 -16.41
C SER A 36 -1.60 10.07 -17.68
N LEU A 37 -1.17 9.38 -18.73
CA LEU A 37 -0.90 9.95 -20.06
C LEU A 37 -2.16 10.48 -20.74
N ARG A 38 -3.36 10.14 -20.25
CA ARG A 38 -4.63 10.72 -20.73
C ARG A 38 -4.91 12.11 -20.15
N TYR A 39 -4.16 12.52 -19.13
CA TYR A 39 -4.28 13.83 -18.51
C TYR A 39 -3.20 14.77 -19.08
N ASP A 40 -3.56 16.04 -19.26
CA ASP A 40 -2.60 17.06 -19.66
C ASP A 40 -1.48 17.17 -18.64
N MET A 41 -0.25 16.96 -19.11
CA MET A 41 0.95 17.13 -18.29
C MET A 41 1.29 18.61 -18.02
N GLY A 42 0.65 19.52 -18.76
CA GLY A 42 0.93 20.96 -18.69
C GLY A 42 2.35 21.30 -19.13
N ARG A 43 2.91 22.38 -18.59
CA ARG A 43 4.31 22.81 -18.83
C ARG A 43 5.09 22.70 -17.52
N ILE A 44 6.42 22.62 -17.57
CA ILE A 44 7.26 22.58 -16.35
C ILE A 44 7.00 23.80 -15.45
N SER A 45 6.67 24.95 -16.06
CA SER A 45 6.31 26.18 -15.33
C SER A 45 4.89 26.19 -14.76
N LEU A 46 3.98 25.35 -15.27
CA LEU A 46 2.60 25.19 -14.80
C LEU A 46 2.22 23.69 -14.90
N PRO A 47 2.61 22.88 -13.90
CA PRO A 47 2.42 21.43 -13.96
C PRO A 47 0.93 21.10 -14.05
N GLY A 48 0.57 20.37 -15.10
CA GLY A 48 -0.80 19.91 -15.31
C GLY A 48 -1.15 18.75 -14.35
N PRO A 49 -2.44 18.38 -14.28
CA PRO A 49 -2.91 17.32 -13.37
C PRO A 49 -2.24 15.96 -13.64
N GLY A 50 -1.70 15.73 -14.85
CA GLY A 50 -0.97 14.52 -15.19
C GLY A 50 0.49 14.48 -14.71
N PHE A 51 1.08 15.60 -14.28
CA PHE A 51 2.51 15.66 -13.92
C PHE A 51 2.85 14.84 -12.68
N VAL A 52 2.10 15.04 -11.59
CA VAL A 52 2.34 14.35 -10.31
C VAL A 52 2.08 12.84 -10.41
N PRO A 53 0.94 12.38 -10.99
CA PRO A 53 0.70 10.94 -11.17
C PRO A 53 1.81 10.26 -11.96
N VAL A 54 2.29 10.87 -13.05
CA VAL A 54 3.31 10.26 -13.90
C VAL A 54 4.65 10.13 -13.18
N LEU A 55 5.06 11.14 -12.41
CA LEU A 55 6.27 11.04 -11.58
C LEU A 55 6.20 9.89 -10.57
N ILE A 56 5.06 9.75 -9.89
CA ILE A 56 4.84 8.68 -8.90
C ILE A 56 4.89 7.31 -9.59
N PHE A 57 4.18 7.13 -10.71
CA PHE A 57 4.17 5.87 -11.43
C PHE A 57 5.52 5.53 -12.07
N LEU A 58 6.27 6.54 -12.52
CA LEU A 58 7.64 6.36 -13.02
C LEU A 58 8.57 5.87 -11.91
N ALA A 59 8.52 6.50 -10.74
CA ALA A 59 9.29 6.08 -9.57
C ALA A 59 8.88 4.68 -9.10
N LEU A 60 7.58 4.38 -9.08
CA LEU A 60 7.05 3.06 -8.74
C LEU A 60 7.52 1.98 -9.72
N GLY A 61 7.52 2.28 -11.02
CA GLY A 61 8.04 1.39 -12.07
C GLY A 61 9.54 1.14 -11.92
N ALA A 62 10.32 2.20 -11.63
CA ALA A 62 11.76 2.08 -11.39
C ALA A 62 12.08 1.20 -10.16
N LEU A 63 11.35 1.40 -9.06
CA LEU A 63 11.47 0.56 -7.86
C LEU A 63 11.06 -0.89 -8.15
N GLY A 64 9.96 -1.10 -8.89
CA GLY A 64 9.51 -2.43 -9.30
C GLY A 64 10.55 -3.17 -10.15
N LEU A 65 11.19 -2.47 -11.09
CA LEU A 65 12.30 -3.00 -11.90
C LEU A 65 13.51 -3.35 -11.03
N ALA A 66 13.89 -2.47 -10.10
CA ALA A 66 15.00 -2.72 -9.18
C ALA A 66 14.74 -3.95 -8.30
N ILE A 67 13.52 -4.12 -7.79
CA ILE A 67 13.11 -5.28 -7.00
C ILE A 67 13.10 -6.55 -7.87
N ALA A 68 12.57 -6.48 -9.09
CA ALA A 68 12.55 -7.61 -10.02
C ALA A 68 13.97 -8.06 -10.40
N ALA A 69 14.88 -7.11 -10.65
CA ALA A 69 16.28 -7.37 -10.95
C ALA A 69 17.00 -7.99 -9.74
N ARG A 70 16.81 -7.44 -8.54
CA ARG A 70 17.35 -8.02 -7.29
C ARG A 70 16.82 -9.43 -7.05
N GLY A 71 15.52 -9.67 -7.26
CA GLY A 71 14.91 -10.99 -7.13
C GLY A 71 15.46 -12.01 -8.12
N ARG A 72 15.89 -11.61 -9.31
CA ARG A 72 16.56 -12.50 -10.28
C ARG A 72 17.99 -12.85 -9.88
N LEU A 73 18.70 -11.92 -9.23
CA LEU A 73 20.08 -12.08 -8.80
C LEU A 73 20.21 -12.78 -7.44
N ALA A 74 19.18 -12.71 -6.61
CA ALA A 74 19.17 -13.31 -5.28
C ALA A 74 18.71 -14.78 -5.31
N ALA A 75 19.50 -15.67 -4.72
CA ALA A 75 19.09 -17.04 -4.41
C ALA A 75 18.21 -17.04 -3.15
N VAL A 76 16.97 -16.59 -3.29
CA VAL A 76 16.03 -16.42 -2.17
C VAL A 76 15.44 -17.79 -1.78
N PRO A 77 15.25 -18.07 -0.46
CA PRO A 77 14.58 -19.27 0.02
C PRO A 77 13.15 -19.44 -0.57
N PRO A 78 12.61 -20.67 -0.58
CA PRO A 78 11.35 -20.98 -1.25
C PRO A 78 10.16 -20.18 -0.68
N MET A 79 9.27 -19.77 -1.60
CA MET A 79 7.99 -19.08 -1.39
C MET A 79 7.46 -19.11 0.05
N GLU A 80 7.49 -17.95 0.71
CA GLU A 80 6.69 -17.75 1.92
C GLU A 80 5.21 -17.78 1.51
N LYS A 81 4.35 -18.41 2.34
CA LYS A 81 2.94 -18.59 1.98
C LYS A 81 2.30 -17.22 1.72
N TRP A 82 1.56 -17.10 0.62
CA TRP A 82 0.78 -15.90 0.33
C TRP A 82 -0.24 -15.63 1.45
N HIS A 83 -0.03 -14.56 2.20
CA HIS A 83 -0.89 -14.15 3.30
C HIS A 83 -2.06 -13.30 2.79
N PHE A 84 -3.07 -13.96 2.20
CA PHE A 84 -4.29 -13.28 1.73
C PHE A 84 -5.08 -12.58 2.83
N ARG A 85 -4.99 -13.08 4.07
CA ARG A 85 -5.71 -12.52 5.23
C ARG A 85 -5.36 -11.04 5.45
N PRO A 86 -4.07 -10.65 5.65
CA PRO A 86 -3.66 -9.25 5.72
C PRO A 86 -4.13 -8.40 4.54
N LEU A 87 -4.00 -8.92 3.31
CA LEU A 87 -4.37 -8.17 2.11
C LEU A 87 -5.86 -7.80 2.11
N LEU A 88 -6.73 -8.77 2.38
CA LEU A 88 -8.18 -8.55 2.44
C LEU A 88 -8.57 -7.62 3.60
N LEU A 89 -7.95 -7.77 4.77
CA LEU A 89 -8.21 -6.90 5.92
C LEU A 89 -7.84 -5.44 5.62
N VAL A 90 -6.65 -5.20 5.06
CA VAL A 90 -6.20 -3.85 4.71
C VAL A 90 -7.10 -3.21 3.66
N LEU A 91 -7.43 -3.94 2.59
CA LEU A 91 -8.36 -3.45 1.56
C LEU A 91 -9.74 -3.14 2.14
N SER A 92 -10.27 -4.02 3.00
CA SER A 92 -11.54 -3.78 3.69
C SER A 92 -11.48 -2.54 4.59
N GLY A 93 -10.35 -2.32 5.28
CA GLY A 93 -10.12 -1.14 6.10
C GLY A 93 -10.22 0.14 5.28
N PHE A 94 -9.59 0.20 4.11
CA PHE A 94 -9.68 1.36 3.21
C PHE A 94 -11.10 1.60 2.69
N VAL A 95 -11.83 0.54 2.33
CA VAL A 95 -13.23 0.66 1.89
C VAL A 95 -14.10 1.18 3.03
N ILE A 96 -13.96 0.62 4.24
CA ILE A 96 -14.71 1.06 5.41
C ILE A 96 -14.35 2.51 5.74
N PHE A 97 -13.08 2.89 5.68
CA PHE A 97 -12.64 4.27 5.88
C PHE A 97 -13.33 5.22 4.90
N GLY A 98 -13.32 4.92 3.60
CA GLY A 98 -13.95 5.78 2.60
C GLY A 98 -15.46 5.95 2.81
N VAL A 99 -16.16 4.87 3.18
CA VAL A 99 -17.61 4.92 3.47
C VAL A 99 -17.90 5.64 4.79
N ALA A 100 -17.13 5.36 5.83
CA ALA A 100 -17.27 5.95 7.16
C ALA A 100 -16.93 7.44 7.15
N MET A 101 -15.94 7.87 6.36
CA MET A 101 -15.46 9.26 6.32
C MET A 101 -16.59 10.24 6.00
N ASN A 102 -17.50 9.87 5.09
CA ASN A 102 -18.65 10.70 4.73
C ASN A 102 -19.71 10.86 5.84
N ARG A 103 -19.74 9.97 6.85
CA ARG A 103 -20.79 9.95 7.90
C ARG A 103 -20.28 10.20 9.32
N LEU A 104 -19.11 9.66 9.65
CA LEU A 104 -18.56 9.61 10.99
C LEU A 104 -17.42 10.63 11.22
N GLY A 105 -17.00 11.32 10.16
CA GLY A 105 -15.91 12.28 10.22
C GLY A 105 -14.52 11.62 10.23
N PHE A 106 -13.48 12.46 10.13
CA PHE A 106 -12.11 12.02 9.93
C PHE A 106 -11.54 11.19 11.09
N LEU A 107 -11.77 11.64 12.34
CA LEU A 107 -11.19 11.01 13.53
C LEU A 107 -11.71 9.58 13.76
N ILE A 108 -13.03 9.40 13.71
CA ILE A 108 -13.67 8.09 13.94
C ILE A 108 -13.32 7.12 12.82
N SER A 109 -13.39 7.60 11.57
CA SER A 109 -13.07 6.77 10.40
C SER A 109 -11.61 6.34 10.41
N GLY A 110 -10.69 7.25 10.73
CA GLY A 110 -9.26 6.95 10.84
C GLY A 110 -8.95 5.99 11.98
N ALA A 111 -9.58 6.14 13.15
CA ALA A 111 -9.44 5.20 14.26
C ALA A 111 -9.93 3.80 13.89
N LEU A 112 -11.01 3.71 13.12
CA LEU A 112 -11.57 2.43 12.67
C LEU A 112 -10.69 1.77 11.61
N LEU A 113 -10.13 2.55 10.67
CA LEU A 113 -9.12 2.08 9.72
C LEU A 113 -7.92 1.46 10.44
N ILE A 114 -7.39 2.17 11.44
CA ILE A 114 -6.28 1.68 12.28
C ILE A 114 -6.71 0.40 12.98
N ALA A 115 -7.86 0.36 13.64
CA ALA A 115 -8.33 -0.85 14.32
C ALA A 115 -8.41 -2.07 13.39
N VAL A 116 -8.98 -1.90 12.18
CA VAL A 116 -9.12 -2.97 11.17
C VAL A 116 -7.77 -3.43 10.64
N CYS A 117 -6.88 -2.49 10.28
CA CYS A 117 -5.53 -2.82 9.83
C CYS A 117 -4.70 -3.48 10.94
N GLY A 118 -4.90 -3.09 12.21
CA GLY A 118 -4.24 -3.69 13.36
C GLY A 118 -4.62 -5.15 13.60
N TRP A 119 -5.79 -5.60 13.14
CA TRP A 119 -6.16 -7.02 13.16
C TRP A 119 -5.45 -7.88 12.11
N ALA A 120 -4.83 -7.27 11.10
CA ALA A 120 -4.01 -8.00 10.15
C ALA A 120 -2.69 -8.50 10.77
N MET A 121 -2.25 -7.91 11.90
CA MET A 121 -0.96 -8.20 12.51
C MET A 121 -1.04 -9.37 13.51
N PRO A 122 -0.28 -10.47 13.31
CA PRO A 122 -0.33 -11.65 14.19
C PRO A 122 0.13 -11.40 15.63
N ARG A 123 1.00 -10.41 15.84
CA ARG A 123 1.58 -10.07 17.13
C ARG A 123 1.59 -8.55 17.27
N ARG A 124 0.63 -8.01 18.04
CA ARG A 124 0.52 -6.57 18.28
C ARG A 124 0.72 -6.28 19.76
N ASP A 125 1.65 -5.38 20.06
CA ASP A 125 1.64 -4.70 21.35
C ASP A 125 0.55 -3.62 21.27
N ILE A 126 -0.53 -3.80 22.03
CA ILE A 126 -1.72 -2.96 21.96
C ILE A 126 -1.38 -1.53 22.38
N ALA A 127 -0.48 -1.35 23.35
CA ALA A 127 -0.09 -0.03 23.84
C ALA A 127 0.74 0.73 22.80
N ALA A 128 1.78 0.09 22.26
CA ALA A 128 2.60 0.68 21.21
C ALA A 128 1.78 0.98 19.94
N TYR A 129 0.87 0.07 19.58
CA TYR A 129 -0.01 0.22 18.42
C TYR A 129 -0.99 1.38 18.58
N ALA A 130 -1.64 1.48 19.75
CA ALA A 130 -2.57 2.56 20.05
C ALA A 130 -1.85 3.92 20.11
N LEU A 131 -0.64 3.97 20.67
CA LEU A 131 0.17 5.18 20.71
C LEU A 131 0.56 5.63 19.29
N PHE A 132 1.07 4.71 18.47
CA PHE A 132 1.48 5.03 17.10
C PHE A 132 0.29 5.42 16.22
N GLY A 133 -0.82 4.68 16.33
CA GLY A 133 -2.07 4.99 15.64
C GLY A 133 -2.65 6.34 16.07
N GLY A 134 -2.63 6.63 17.38
CA GLY A 134 -3.06 7.91 17.93
C GLY A 134 -2.19 9.07 17.45
N LEU A 135 -0.88 8.90 17.43
CA LEU A 135 0.07 9.90 16.93
C LEU A 135 -0.13 10.16 15.43
N LEU A 136 -0.35 9.11 14.64
CA LEU A 136 -0.68 9.23 13.21
C LEU A 136 -1.99 10.01 13.00
N LEU A 137 -3.04 9.70 13.76
CA LEU A 137 -4.31 10.42 13.67
C LEU A 137 -4.18 11.88 14.09
N ALA A 138 -3.47 12.14 15.18
CA ALA A 138 -3.23 13.49 15.67
C ALA A 138 -2.42 14.30 14.66
N GLY A 139 -1.34 13.71 14.12
CA GLY A 139 -0.51 14.32 13.09
C GLY A 139 -1.28 14.59 11.80
N ALA A 140 -2.08 13.62 11.33
CA ALA A 140 -2.91 13.82 10.14
C ALA A 140 -3.95 14.92 10.37
N THR A 141 -4.63 14.93 11.52
CA THR A 141 -5.58 15.97 11.89
C THR A 141 -4.93 17.35 11.96
N ALA A 142 -3.72 17.44 12.53
CA ALA A 142 -2.95 18.68 12.61
C ALA A 142 -2.54 19.17 11.21
N ILE A 143 -2.05 18.30 10.34
CA ILE A 143 -1.68 18.67 8.96
C ILE A 143 -2.89 19.17 8.18
N PHE A 144 -4.04 18.49 8.28
CA PHE A 144 -5.23 18.90 7.54
C PHE A 144 -5.84 20.21 8.05
N ASN A 145 -5.92 20.37 9.37
CA ASN A 145 -6.55 21.55 9.97
C ASN A 145 -5.60 22.77 9.98
N LEU A 146 -4.35 22.58 10.42
CA LEU A 146 -3.36 23.65 10.60
C LEU A 146 -2.48 23.86 9.36
N GLY A 147 -2.14 22.78 8.64
CA GLY A 147 -1.21 22.85 7.50
C GLY A 147 -1.87 23.21 6.17
N LEU A 148 -3.04 22.63 5.91
CA LEU A 148 -3.75 22.77 4.63
C LEU A 148 -4.95 23.72 4.69
N GLY A 149 -5.48 24.01 5.90
CA GLY A 149 -6.64 24.88 6.08
C GLY A 149 -7.93 24.34 5.42
N VAL A 150 -7.98 23.04 5.10
CA VAL A 150 -9.16 22.43 4.51
C VAL A 150 -10.13 22.11 5.65
N PRO A 151 -11.36 22.65 5.65
CA PRO A 151 -12.37 22.35 6.67
C PRO A 151 -12.86 20.91 6.47
N MET A 152 -12.09 19.96 7.01
CA MET A 152 -12.48 18.56 7.09
C MET A 152 -13.51 18.41 8.22
N ASN A 153 -14.59 17.67 7.97
CA ASN A 153 -15.53 17.30 9.02
C ASN A 153 -14.83 16.39 10.03
N LEU A 154 -14.30 16.98 11.09
CA LEU A 154 -13.62 16.26 12.18
C LEU A 154 -14.62 15.49 13.03
N TRP A 155 -15.83 16.05 13.18
CA TRP A 155 -16.92 15.48 13.96
C TRP A 155 -17.89 14.69 13.07
N PRO A 156 -18.50 13.60 13.58
CA PRO A 156 -19.58 12.91 12.90
C PRO A 156 -20.70 13.88 12.51
N SER A 157 -21.02 13.94 11.22
CA SER A 157 -22.07 14.78 10.64
C SER A 157 -23.48 14.41 11.10
N ILE A 158 -23.61 13.34 11.90
CA ILE A 158 -24.82 12.96 12.62
C ILE A 158 -25.13 13.93 13.78
N LEU A 159 -24.11 14.63 14.31
CA LEU A 159 -24.24 15.58 15.42
C LEU A 159 -24.29 17.05 14.98
N VAL A 160 -24.14 17.34 13.67
CA VAL A 160 -24.22 18.69 13.10
C VAL A 160 -25.47 18.76 12.23
N LYS A 161 -26.63 18.90 12.86
CA LYS A 161 -27.89 19.26 12.21
C LYS A 161 -28.53 20.39 12.97
#